data_AF-N9LPE5-F1
#
_entry.id   AF-N9LPE5-F1
#
_cell.length_a   1.000
_cell.length_b   1.000
_cell.length_c   1.000
_cell.angle_alpha   90.00
_cell.angle_beta   90.00
_cell.angle_gamma   90.00
#
_symmetry.space_group_name_H-M   'P 1'
#
loop_
_entity.id
_entity.type
_entity.pdbx_description
1 polymer ?
#
loop_
_entity_poly.entity_id
_entity_poly.type
_entity_poly.pdbx_seq_one_letter_code
_entity_poly.pdbx_strand_id
1 'polypeptide(L)'
;MKISHILLFSILNIVAMKNSYALTENQEKVQVLNVIKKYSEVTACMTTFEKNTERKTTIKDVFTIDRDPSLGSSSYFILWGGDKGCNGGSGTYSVIFSEVSRFSESRPFLVQNDDALGTDIYENINFRFIESVKMPQPKTLEITSWNYADDKYGGKDGGNNFPANKFKYVVKQNDNGQWKVVKQTLIKQNK
;
A
#
# COMPACT_ATOMS: atom_id res chain seq x y z
N MET A 1 -45.56 28.24 20.94
CA MET A 1 -44.61 27.47 20.11
C MET A 1 -44.83 27.87 18.64
N LYS A 2 -43.86 28.09 17.73
CA LYS A 2 -42.37 28.19 17.77
C LYS A 2 -41.58 27.02 18.39
N ILE A 3 -40.35 26.81 17.91
CA ILE A 3 -39.43 25.69 18.25
C ILE A 3 -39.86 24.32 17.68
N SER A 4 -39.92 24.18 16.35
CA SER A 4 -40.00 22.86 15.70
C SER A 4 -39.34 22.77 14.30
N HIS A 5 -39.13 23.89 13.58
CA HIS A 5 -38.61 23.85 12.20
C HIS A 5 -37.14 24.30 12.04
N ILE A 6 -36.50 24.81 13.09
CA ILE A 6 -35.09 25.26 13.04
C ILE A 6 -34.11 24.08 13.19
N LEU A 7 -34.53 23.00 13.87
CA LEU A 7 -33.67 21.84 14.16
C LEU A 7 -33.42 20.89 12.97
N LEU A 8 -34.28 20.87 11.94
CA LEU A 8 -34.07 20.01 10.76
C LEU A 8 -32.98 20.56 9.81
N PHE A 9 -32.89 21.89 9.63
CA PHE A 9 -31.93 22.51 8.72
C PHE A 9 -30.47 22.42 9.22
N SER A 10 -30.26 22.36 10.54
CA SER A 10 -28.93 22.19 11.13
C SER A 10 -28.37 20.76 10.94
N ILE A 11 -29.22 19.74 10.84
CA ILE A 11 -28.79 18.34 10.68
C ILE A 11 -28.35 18.05 9.24
N LEU A 12 -29.01 18.65 8.24
CA LEU A 12 -28.71 18.43 6.82
C LEU A 12 -27.29 18.87 6.42
N ASN A 13 -26.80 19.99 6.97
CA ASN A 13 -25.48 20.55 6.62
C ASN A 13 -24.30 19.69 7.13
N ILE A 14 -24.46 18.99 8.25
CA ILE A 14 -23.41 18.15 8.84
C ILE A 14 -23.14 16.91 7.99
N VAL A 15 -24.15 16.40 7.28
CA VAL A 15 -24.01 15.26 6.35
C VAL A 15 -23.36 15.70 5.04
N ALA A 16 -23.69 16.90 4.53
CA ALA A 16 -23.12 17.44 3.30
C ALA A 16 -21.59 17.60 3.37
N MET A 17 -21.07 18.17 4.47
CA MET A 17 -19.62 18.36 4.64
C MET A 17 -18.84 17.05 4.60
N LYS A 18 -19.33 15.98 5.24
CA LYS A 18 -18.64 14.67 5.27
C LYS A 18 -18.46 14.05 3.88
N ASN A 19 -19.40 14.29 2.96
CA ASN A 19 -19.35 13.71 1.62
C ASN A 19 -18.30 14.38 0.71
N SER A 20 -17.98 15.66 0.92
CA SER A 20 -16.95 16.35 0.13
C SER A 20 -15.53 15.80 0.38
N TYR A 21 -15.18 15.42 1.61
CA TYR A 21 -13.83 14.93 1.96
C TYR A 21 -13.52 13.52 1.40
N ALA A 22 -14.56 12.67 1.26
CA ALA A 22 -14.41 11.33 0.69
C ALA A 22 -14.37 11.35 -0.84
N LEU A 23 -15.03 12.33 -1.47
CA LEU A 23 -15.00 12.52 -2.93
C LEU A 23 -13.59 12.93 -3.39
N THR A 24 -12.94 13.87 -2.68
CA THR A 24 -11.58 14.32 -3.00
C THR A 24 -10.54 13.22 -2.79
N GLU A 25 -10.64 12.41 -1.74
CA GLU A 25 -9.66 11.33 -1.50
C GLU A 25 -9.65 10.31 -2.64
N ASN A 26 -10.82 9.92 -3.14
CA ASN A 26 -10.90 8.97 -4.24
C ASN A 26 -10.32 9.56 -5.53
N GLN A 27 -10.50 10.87 -5.77
CA GLN A 27 -9.85 11.57 -6.88
C GLN A 27 -8.33 11.61 -6.73
N GLU A 28 -7.81 11.92 -5.54
CA GLU A 28 -6.37 11.86 -5.23
C GLU A 28 -5.80 10.45 -5.45
N LYS A 29 -6.49 9.39 -4.98
CA LYS A 29 -6.07 8.00 -5.21
C LYS A 29 -6.04 7.61 -6.69
N VAL A 30 -6.96 8.12 -7.50
CA VAL A 30 -6.92 7.94 -8.97
C VAL A 30 -5.71 8.68 -9.57
N GLN A 31 -5.38 9.88 -9.09
CA GLN A 31 -4.19 10.60 -9.53
C GLN A 31 -2.91 9.85 -9.15
N VAL A 32 -2.79 9.36 -7.91
CA VAL A 32 -1.68 8.54 -7.42
C VAL A 32 -1.50 7.26 -8.26
N LEU A 33 -2.60 6.56 -8.56
CA LEU A 33 -2.60 5.38 -9.42
C LEU A 33 -2.09 5.69 -10.83
N ASN A 34 -2.47 6.84 -11.40
CA ASN A 34 -2.00 7.28 -12.70
C ASN A 34 -0.52 7.73 -12.70
N VAL A 35 -0.06 8.34 -11.60
CA VAL A 35 1.35 8.74 -11.42
C VAL A 35 2.24 7.50 -11.32
N ILE A 36 1.91 6.53 -10.47
CA ILE A 36 2.74 5.33 -10.34
C ILE A 36 2.73 4.48 -11.61
N LYS A 37 1.61 4.46 -12.35
CA LYS A 37 1.54 3.73 -13.62
C LYS A 37 2.58 4.29 -14.61
N LYS A 38 2.57 5.62 -14.82
CA LYS A 38 3.55 6.30 -15.68
C LYS A 38 5.00 6.14 -15.19
N TYR A 39 5.20 6.12 -13.87
CA TYR A 39 6.51 5.84 -13.29
C TYR A 39 6.97 4.41 -13.61
N SER A 40 6.11 3.41 -13.41
CA SER A 40 6.42 2.01 -13.70
C SER A 40 6.72 1.75 -15.17
N GLU A 41 6.05 2.46 -16.09
CA GLU A 41 6.27 2.41 -17.54
C GLU A 41 7.70 2.85 -17.97
N VAL A 42 8.44 3.55 -17.10
CA VAL A 42 9.83 4.00 -17.37
C VAL A 42 10.88 3.45 -16.40
N THR A 43 10.47 2.74 -15.35
CA THR A 43 11.41 2.18 -14.34
C THR A 43 11.37 0.66 -14.20
N ALA A 44 10.38 -0.03 -14.78
CA ALA A 44 10.20 -1.46 -14.60
C ALA A 44 9.63 -2.17 -15.84
N CYS A 45 9.84 -3.48 -15.90
CA CYS A 45 9.24 -4.38 -16.88
C CYS A 45 8.24 -5.32 -16.21
N MET A 46 7.35 -5.94 -17.00
CA MET A 46 6.35 -6.93 -16.55
C MET A 46 5.48 -6.44 -15.37
N THR A 47 4.93 -5.24 -15.49
CA THR A 47 4.31 -4.53 -14.36
C THR A 47 2.90 -5.01 -14.04
N THR A 48 2.45 -4.80 -12.81
CA THR A 48 1.05 -5.03 -12.38
C THR A 48 0.01 -4.09 -13.05
N PHE A 49 0.44 -3.23 -13.97
CA PHE A 49 -0.44 -2.39 -14.79
C PHE A 49 -0.71 -2.97 -16.20
N GLU A 50 0.01 -4.02 -16.59
CA GLU A 50 -0.13 -4.66 -17.89
C GLU A 50 -1.42 -5.49 -18.02
N LYS A 51 -1.84 -5.76 -19.26
CA LYS A 51 -3.11 -6.47 -19.51
C LYS A 51 -3.10 -7.93 -19.02
N ASN A 52 -1.95 -8.58 -19.03
CA ASN A 52 -1.81 -10.03 -18.87
C ASN A 52 -1.23 -10.46 -17.51
N THR A 53 -1.10 -9.55 -16.55
CA THR A 53 -0.67 -9.88 -15.18
C THR A 53 -1.79 -10.58 -14.39
N GLU A 54 -1.41 -11.54 -13.54
CA GLU A 54 -2.33 -12.28 -12.67
C GLU A 54 -2.95 -11.39 -11.59
N ARG A 55 -2.18 -10.43 -11.06
CA ARG A 55 -2.65 -9.44 -10.07
C ARG A 55 -2.46 -8.03 -10.59
N LYS A 56 -3.57 -7.37 -10.92
CA LYS A 56 -3.56 -5.97 -11.34
C LYS A 56 -3.53 -5.03 -10.14
N THR A 57 -2.71 -3.99 -10.19
CA THR A 57 -2.77 -2.89 -9.23
C THR A 57 -3.97 -2.00 -9.53
N THR A 58 -4.71 -1.66 -8.48
CA THR A 58 -5.97 -0.91 -8.57
C THR A 58 -6.03 0.19 -7.51
N ILE A 59 -7.10 0.99 -7.52
CA ILE A 59 -7.36 1.97 -6.46
C ILE A 59 -7.43 1.35 -5.04
N LYS A 60 -7.68 0.05 -4.92
CA LYS A 60 -7.72 -0.67 -3.63
C LYS A 60 -6.32 -0.89 -3.03
N ASP A 61 -5.29 -0.83 -3.87
CA ASP A 61 -3.89 -0.97 -3.48
C ASP A 61 -3.26 0.40 -3.11
N VAL A 62 -4.10 1.45 -2.95
CA VAL A 62 -3.69 2.83 -2.60
C VAL A 62 -4.12 3.18 -1.17
N PHE A 63 -3.13 3.29 -0.30
CA PHE A 63 -3.25 3.48 1.13
C PHE A 63 -2.96 4.94 1.51
N THR A 64 -3.93 5.60 2.13
CA THR A 64 -3.79 6.97 2.64
C THR A 64 -2.96 6.96 3.91
N ILE A 65 -1.81 7.65 3.92
CA ILE A 65 -0.92 7.69 5.07
C ILE A 65 -1.11 8.99 5.86
N ASP A 66 -1.16 10.11 5.16
CA ASP A 66 -1.42 11.42 5.75
C ASP A 66 -2.12 12.38 4.75
N ARG A 67 -2.95 13.28 5.27
CA ARG A 67 -3.67 14.32 4.50
C ARG A 67 -3.89 15.53 5.40
N ASP A 68 -3.34 16.69 5.01
CA ASP A 68 -3.65 17.99 5.59
C ASP A 68 -4.46 18.82 4.60
N PRO A 69 -5.80 18.93 4.77
CA PRO A 69 -6.65 19.73 3.90
C PRO A 69 -6.38 21.23 3.94
N SER A 70 -5.72 21.75 4.99
CA SER A 70 -5.43 23.19 5.14
C SER A 70 -4.22 23.63 4.32
N LEU A 71 -3.22 22.76 4.20
CA LEU A 71 -2.07 22.94 3.31
C LEU A 71 -2.33 22.39 1.90
N GLY A 72 -3.30 21.48 1.77
CA GLY A 72 -3.53 20.68 0.56
C GLY A 72 -2.45 19.62 0.33
N SER A 73 -1.66 19.28 1.37
CA SER A 73 -0.65 18.25 1.31
C SER A 73 -1.24 16.88 1.58
N SER A 74 -0.74 15.85 0.89
CA SER A 74 -1.19 14.48 1.10
C SER A 74 -0.13 13.47 0.68
N SER A 75 0.01 12.38 1.43
CA SER A 75 0.91 11.26 1.15
C SER A 75 0.15 9.93 1.16
N TYR A 76 0.44 9.13 0.13
CA TYR A 76 -0.15 7.83 -0.12
C TYR A 76 0.94 6.80 -0.36
N PHE A 77 0.76 5.61 0.17
CA PHE A 77 1.53 4.45 -0.25
C PHE A 77 0.73 3.68 -1.29
N ILE A 78 1.41 3.18 -2.31
CA ILE A 78 0.80 2.40 -3.37
C ILE A 78 1.55 1.09 -3.58
N LEU A 79 0.83 -0.01 -3.55
CA LEU A 79 1.37 -1.34 -3.77
C LEU A 79 1.26 -1.72 -5.26
N TRP A 80 2.41 -1.90 -5.90
CA TRP A 80 2.50 -2.36 -7.28
C TRP A 80 3.59 -3.41 -7.42
N GLY A 81 3.80 -3.97 -8.60
CA GLY A 81 4.86 -4.95 -8.82
C GLY A 81 5.42 -4.88 -10.23
N GLY A 82 6.65 -5.37 -10.37
CA GLY A 82 7.39 -5.39 -11.62
C GLY A 82 8.82 -5.89 -11.41
N ASP A 83 9.51 -6.12 -12.52
CA ASP A 83 10.96 -6.25 -12.58
C ASP A 83 11.55 -4.84 -12.72
N LYS A 84 11.81 -4.18 -11.58
CA LYS A 84 12.38 -2.84 -11.56
C LYS A 84 13.83 -2.88 -12.04
N GLY A 85 14.15 -2.01 -13.00
CA GLY A 85 15.43 -2.05 -13.73
C GLY A 85 15.49 -3.09 -14.85
N CYS A 86 14.42 -3.87 -15.07
CA CYS A 86 14.32 -4.84 -16.17
C CYS A 86 15.49 -5.85 -16.21
N ASN A 87 15.89 -6.37 -15.05
CA ASN A 87 17.05 -7.25 -14.92
C ASN A 87 16.84 -8.61 -15.61
N GLY A 88 15.60 -9.11 -15.61
CA GLY A 88 15.18 -10.35 -16.24
C GLY A 88 15.55 -11.61 -15.46
N GLY A 89 14.69 -12.63 -15.57
CA GLY A 89 14.94 -13.96 -15.03
C GLY A 89 14.16 -14.30 -13.76
N SER A 90 14.54 -15.41 -13.12
CA SER A 90 13.79 -15.97 -11.99
C SER A 90 14.06 -15.18 -10.71
N GLY A 91 13.07 -14.42 -10.26
CA GLY A 91 13.10 -13.72 -8.97
C GLY A 91 13.52 -12.25 -9.00
N THR A 92 13.66 -11.65 -10.18
CA THR A 92 13.83 -10.19 -10.34
C THR A 92 12.52 -9.43 -10.13
N TYR A 93 11.39 -10.03 -10.46
CA TYR A 93 10.06 -9.51 -10.15
C TYR A 93 9.82 -9.48 -8.64
N SER A 94 9.34 -8.34 -8.14
CA SER A 94 8.93 -8.15 -6.75
C SER A 94 7.71 -7.22 -6.65
N VAL A 95 7.08 -7.20 -5.47
CA VAL A 95 6.05 -6.23 -5.12
C VAL A 95 6.70 -5.09 -4.34
N ILE A 96 6.33 -3.86 -4.67
CA ILE A 96 6.97 -2.61 -4.24
C ILE A 96 5.91 -1.73 -3.56
N PHE A 97 6.26 -1.13 -2.43
CA PHE A 97 5.53 0.01 -1.86
C PHE A 97 6.26 1.31 -2.22
N SER A 98 5.64 2.10 -3.09
CA SER A 98 6.10 3.46 -3.37
C SER A 98 5.32 4.48 -2.56
N GLU A 99 6.00 5.53 -2.11
CA GLU A 99 5.36 6.73 -1.61
C GLU A 99 5.07 7.68 -2.78
N VAL A 100 3.83 8.14 -2.88
CA VAL A 100 3.40 9.19 -3.80
C VAL A 100 2.73 10.30 -2.99
N SER A 101 3.28 11.50 -3.05
CA SER A 101 2.82 12.62 -2.23
C SER A 101 2.87 13.96 -2.97
N ARG A 102 2.11 14.93 -2.44
CA ARG A 102 2.16 16.34 -2.85
C ARG A 102 2.28 17.23 -1.62
N PHE A 103 3.00 18.35 -1.77
CA PHE A 103 3.26 19.30 -0.68
C PHE A 103 2.16 20.36 -0.52
N SER A 104 1.36 20.63 -1.56
CA SER A 104 0.25 21.58 -1.51
C SER A 104 -0.74 21.32 -2.63
N GLU A 105 -1.94 21.91 -2.57
CA GLU A 105 -2.98 21.70 -3.58
C GLU A 105 -2.52 22.07 -5.00
N SER A 106 -1.74 23.16 -5.11
CA SER A 106 -1.15 23.70 -6.34
C SER A 106 0.02 22.89 -6.91
N ARG A 107 0.51 21.86 -6.20
CA ARG A 107 1.65 21.04 -6.62
C ARG A 107 1.20 19.65 -7.07
N PRO A 108 1.83 19.07 -8.10
CA PRO A 108 1.50 17.73 -8.57
C PRO A 108 1.88 16.67 -7.53
N PHE A 109 1.23 15.51 -7.60
CA PHE A 109 1.71 14.28 -6.97
C PHE A 109 3.00 13.81 -7.65
N LEU A 110 3.99 13.46 -6.84
CA LEU A 110 5.29 12.93 -7.26
C LEU A 110 5.59 11.63 -6.51
N VAL A 111 6.25 10.69 -7.18
CA VAL A 111 6.84 9.51 -6.52
C VAL A 111 8.05 9.99 -5.73
N GLN A 112 8.06 9.75 -4.42
CA GLN A 112 9.16 10.18 -3.52
C GLN A 112 10.23 9.10 -3.40
N ASN A 113 9.80 7.85 -3.24
CA ASN A 113 10.65 6.69 -3.01
C ASN A 113 9.88 5.39 -3.32
N ASP A 114 10.62 4.28 -3.40
CA ASP A 114 10.12 2.91 -3.52
C ASP A 114 10.42 2.07 -2.26
N ASP A 115 10.84 2.71 -1.17
CA ASP A 115 11.11 2.11 0.14
C ASP A 115 10.21 2.78 1.21
N ALA A 116 8.91 2.84 0.92
CA ALA A 116 7.97 3.63 1.74
C ALA A 116 7.77 3.07 3.16
N LEU A 117 8.11 1.79 3.38
CA LEU A 117 8.07 1.13 4.69
C LEU A 117 9.44 1.13 5.40
N GLY A 118 10.51 1.54 4.73
CA GLY A 118 11.87 1.50 5.26
C GLY A 118 12.49 0.10 5.21
N THR A 119 13.82 0.10 5.11
CA THR A 119 14.65 -1.08 4.88
C THR A 119 14.40 -2.21 5.89
N ASP A 120 14.20 -1.89 7.19
CA ASP A 120 13.79 -2.85 8.24
C ASP A 120 12.64 -3.78 7.80
N ILE A 121 11.66 -3.25 7.07
CA ILE A 121 10.48 -4.01 6.63
C ILE A 121 10.80 -4.87 5.40
N TYR A 122 11.58 -4.34 4.45
CA TYR A 122 11.98 -5.07 3.25
C TYR A 122 12.96 -6.22 3.54
N GLU A 123 13.75 -6.13 4.61
CA GLU A 123 14.60 -7.23 5.08
C GLU A 123 13.81 -8.31 5.83
N ASN A 124 12.76 -7.94 6.58
CA ASN A 124 12.00 -8.87 7.42
C ASN A 124 10.76 -9.50 6.74
N ILE A 125 10.29 -8.94 5.63
CA ILE A 125 9.17 -9.47 4.85
C ILE A 125 9.65 -9.74 3.42
N ASN A 126 9.49 -10.97 2.95
CA ASN A 126 9.86 -11.32 1.59
C ASN A 126 8.85 -10.71 0.59
N PHE A 127 9.25 -9.64 -0.09
CA PHE A 127 8.41 -8.89 -1.03
C PHE A 127 8.20 -9.56 -2.39
N ARG A 128 8.89 -10.67 -2.68
CA ARG A 128 8.68 -11.44 -3.92
C ARG A 128 7.37 -12.25 -3.91
N PHE A 129 6.79 -12.50 -2.73
CA PHE A 129 5.64 -13.40 -2.58
C PHE A 129 4.48 -12.78 -1.76
N ILE A 130 4.29 -11.45 -1.85
CA ILE A 130 3.16 -10.75 -1.23
C ILE A 130 1.83 -11.25 -1.85
N GLU A 131 1.06 -12.01 -1.07
CA GLU A 131 -0.25 -12.51 -1.50
C GLU A 131 -1.35 -11.46 -1.28
N SER A 132 -1.31 -10.73 -0.16
CA SER A 132 -2.27 -9.64 0.09
C SER A 132 -1.74 -8.59 1.06
N VAL A 133 -2.26 -7.37 0.92
CA VAL A 133 -2.03 -6.24 1.83
C VAL A 133 -3.39 -5.62 2.15
N LYS A 134 -3.61 -5.25 3.42
CA LYS A 134 -4.77 -4.47 3.87
C LYS A 134 -4.32 -3.42 4.86
N MET A 135 -5.01 -2.28 4.89
CA MET A 135 -4.85 -1.28 5.94
C MET A 135 -6.15 -1.23 6.78
N PRO A 136 -6.33 -2.11 7.79
CA PRO A 136 -7.57 -2.14 8.58
C PRO A 136 -7.78 -0.88 9.42
N GLN A 137 -6.70 -0.15 9.74
CA GLN A 137 -6.69 1.08 10.55
C GLN A 137 -5.60 2.00 9.99
N PRO A 138 -5.71 3.33 10.13
CA PRO A 138 -4.63 4.25 9.78
C PRO A 138 -3.29 3.81 10.39
N LYS A 139 -2.21 3.92 9.61
CA LYS A 139 -0.84 3.59 10.05
C LYS A 139 -0.64 2.15 10.54
N THR A 140 -1.55 1.23 10.19
CA THR A 140 -1.47 -0.22 10.50
C THR A 140 -1.75 -1.03 9.25
N LEU A 141 -0.76 -1.79 8.77
CA LEU A 141 -0.89 -2.72 7.65
C LEU A 141 -0.97 -4.17 8.15
N GLU A 142 -1.82 -4.96 7.52
CA GLU A 142 -1.75 -6.41 7.55
C GLU A 142 -1.19 -6.90 6.21
N ILE A 143 -0.03 -7.56 6.25
CA ILE A 143 0.65 -8.08 5.06
C ILE A 143 0.65 -9.61 5.16
N THR A 144 0.21 -10.28 4.11
CA THR A 144 0.35 -11.73 3.97
C THR A 144 1.38 -12.01 2.90
N SER A 145 2.47 -12.68 3.28
CA SER A 145 3.52 -13.08 2.35
C SER A 145 4.00 -14.50 2.62
N TRP A 146 4.59 -15.12 1.61
CA TRP A 146 5.38 -16.33 1.77
C TRP A 146 6.86 -16.01 1.93
N ASN A 147 7.57 -16.83 2.69
CA ASN A 147 9.01 -16.83 2.80
C ASN A 147 9.54 -18.27 2.71
N TYR A 148 10.85 -18.41 2.48
CA TYR A 148 11.51 -19.71 2.37
C TYR A 148 11.51 -20.49 3.70
N ALA A 149 12.04 -21.72 3.67
CA ALA A 149 12.32 -22.47 4.89
C ALA A 149 13.39 -21.74 5.73
N ASP A 150 13.26 -21.83 7.05
CA ASP A 150 14.20 -21.26 8.02
C ASP A 150 14.35 -22.20 9.23
N ASP A 151 15.40 -22.03 10.03
CA ASP A 151 15.69 -22.92 11.18
C ASP A 151 14.62 -22.88 12.29
N LYS A 152 13.82 -21.80 12.35
CA LYS A 152 12.86 -21.55 13.42
C LYS A 152 11.51 -22.21 13.17
N TYR A 153 11.07 -22.22 11.91
CA TYR A 153 9.80 -22.79 11.50
C TYR A 153 9.97 -24.10 10.71
N GLY A 154 11.09 -24.29 10.03
CA GLY A 154 11.34 -25.41 9.12
C GLY A 154 10.57 -25.30 7.81
N GLY A 155 10.19 -26.45 7.24
CA GLY A 155 9.49 -26.56 5.97
C GLY A 155 10.40 -27.00 4.82
N LYS A 156 9.85 -27.09 3.61
CA LYS A 156 10.57 -27.53 2.42
C LYS A 156 10.27 -26.62 1.23
N ASP A 157 11.30 -25.96 0.73
CA ASP A 157 11.20 -25.15 -0.50
C ASP A 157 11.22 -26.04 -1.75
N GLY A 158 10.40 -25.68 -2.73
CA GLY A 158 10.39 -26.30 -4.07
C GLY A 158 11.35 -25.63 -5.06
N GLY A 159 12.24 -24.74 -4.58
CA GLY A 159 13.10 -23.87 -5.39
C GLY A 159 12.67 -22.40 -5.36
N ASN A 160 13.34 -21.56 -6.16
CA ASN A 160 13.27 -20.09 -6.11
C ASN A 160 11.87 -19.45 -6.33
N ASN A 161 10.85 -20.21 -6.71
CA ASN A 161 9.47 -19.71 -6.87
C ASN A 161 8.45 -20.45 -5.98
N PHE A 162 8.92 -21.33 -5.09
CA PHE A 162 8.07 -22.23 -4.30
C PHE A 162 8.46 -22.17 -2.80
N PRO A 163 8.20 -21.04 -2.12
CA PRO A 163 8.54 -20.82 -0.72
C PRO A 163 7.77 -21.75 0.24
N ALA A 164 8.40 -22.13 1.36
CA ALA A 164 7.85 -23.06 2.33
C ALA A 164 6.79 -22.45 3.29
N ASN A 165 7.00 -21.24 3.79
CA ASN A 165 6.30 -20.72 4.96
C ASN A 165 5.44 -19.48 4.63
N LYS A 166 4.13 -19.56 4.86
CA LYS A 166 3.20 -18.43 4.72
C LYS A 166 3.00 -17.74 6.07
N PHE A 167 3.25 -16.44 6.10
CA PHE A 167 3.09 -15.61 7.30
C PHE A 167 2.04 -14.51 7.10
N LYS A 168 1.35 -14.18 8.19
CA LYS A 168 0.65 -12.91 8.36
C LYS A 168 1.49 -12.00 9.27
N TYR A 169 1.80 -10.81 8.77
CA TYR A 169 2.48 -9.75 9.48
C TYR A 169 1.49 -8.64 9.83
N VAL A 170 1.66 -8.03 11.00
CA VAL A 170 1.08 -6.73 11.34
C VAL A 170 2.23 -5.73 11.42
N VAL A 171 2.19 -4.72 10.56
CA VAL A 171 3.18 -3.65 10.48
C VAL A 171 2.52 -2.36 10.97
N LYS A 172 3.17 -1.61 11.84
CA LYS A 172 2.67 -0.33 12.36
C LYS A 172 3.71 0.76 12.25
N GLN A 173 3.26 1.98 11.94
CA GLN A 173 4.09 3.17 12.11
C GLN A 173 4.19 3.52 13.61
N ASN A 174 5.39 3.84 14.09
CA ASN A 174 5.61 4.40 15.42
C ASN A 174 5.50 5.93 15.41
N ASP A 175 5.61 6.55 16.60
CA ASP A 175 5.48 8.01 16.76
C ASP A 175 6.59 8.80 16.04
N ASN A 176 7.72 8.15 15.73
CA ASN A 176 8.83 8.72 14.95
C ASN A 176 8.65 8.54 13.43
N GLY A 177 7.48 8.06 12.97
CA GLY A 177 7.20 7.86 11.54
C GLY A 177 7.79 6.58 10.93
N GLN A 178 8.50 5.75 11.70
CA GLN A 178 9.12 4.51 11.21
C GLN A 178 8.14 3.35 11.27
N TRP A 179 8.10 2.50 10.24
CA TRP A 179 7.28 1.29 10.23
C TRP A 179 8.03 0.11 10.84
N LYS A 180 7.35 -0.67 11.68
CA LYS A 180 7.91 -1.87 12.32
C LYS A 180 6.93 -3.04 12.29
N VAL A 181 7.46 -4.25 12.09
CA VAL A 181 6.69 -5.49 12.31
C VAL A 181 6.43 -5.63 13.81
N VAL A 182 5.17 -5.48 14.22
CA VAL A 182 4.74 -5.63 15.63
C VAL A 182 4.19 -7.02 15.93
N LYS A 183 3.85 -7.81 14.90
CA LYS A 183 3.44 -9.21 15.01
C LYS A 183 3.75 -9.97 13.73
N GLN A 184 4.29 -11.18 13.86
CA GLN A 184 4.38 -12.19 12.82
C GLN A 184 3.61 -13.44 13.28
N THR A 185 2.95 -14.13 12.37
CA THR A 185 2.21 -15.36 12.69
C THR A 185 2.30 -16.30 11.48
N LEU A 186 2.84 -17.50 11.68
CA LEU A 186 2.81 -18.56 10.67
C LEU A 186 1.35 -19.00 10.47
N ILE A 187 0.88 -19.03 9.22
CA ILE A 187 -0.50 -19.39 8.87
C ILE A 187 -0.61 -20.59 7.94
N LYS A 188 0.48 -20.96 7.24
CA LYS A 188 0.62 -22.23 6.50
C LYS A 188 2.09 -22.57 6.36
N GLN A 189 2.41 -23.86 6.31
CA GLN A 189 3.73 -24.38 5.97
C GLN A 189 3.59 -25.50 4.94
N ASN A 190 4.48 -25.53 3.95
CA ASN A 190 4.69 -26.64 3.04
C ASN A 190 5.81 -27.53 3.62
N LYS A 191 5.60 -28.84 3.66
CA LYS A 191 6.49 -29.86 4.22
C LYS A 191 6.87 -30.87 3.14
#